data_AF-A0A3B4AG29-F1
#
_entry.id   AF-A0A3B4AG29-F1
#
_cell.length_a   1.000
_cell.length_b   1.000
_cell.length_c   1.000
_cell.angle_alpha   90.00
_cell.angle_beta   90.00
_cell.angle_gamma   90.00
#
_symmetry.space_group_name_H-M   'P 1'
#
loop_
_entity.id
_entity.type
_entity.pdbx_description
1 polymer ?
#
loop_
_entity_poly.entity_id
_entity_poly.type
_entity_poly.pdbx_seq_one_letter_code
_entity_poly.pdbx_strand_id
1 'polypeptide(L)' 'FHWKCIAFLAFPSFLLGVQQEALCSKLTSRVMDSKWGGRSESIAVTLNTEQAAFTRDALSKALYGRLFDYLVEVRL' A
#
# COMPACT_ATOMS: atom_id res chain seq x y z
N PHE A 1 -6.43 -0.34 -16.04
CA PHE A 1 -6.01 0.19 -14.72
C PHE A 1 -4.85 -0.60 -14.11
N HIS A 2 -4.94 -1.93 -13.96
CA HIS A 2 -3.87 -2.76 -13.37
C HIS A 2 -2.48 -2.64 -14.07
N TRP A 3 -2.43 -2.73 -15.40
CA TRP A 3 -1.18 -2.71 -16.18
C TRP A 3 -0.41 -1.37 -16.10
N LYS A 4 -1.11 -0.24 -15.96
CA LYS A 4 -0.49 1.10 -15.84
C LYS A 4 0.20 1.30 -14.48
N CYS A 5 -0.38 0.73 -13.44
CA CYS A 5 0.13 0.80 -12.07
C CYS A 5 1.47 0.07 -11.94
N ILE A 6 1.58 -1.13 -12.51
CA ILE A 6 2.81 -1.93 -12.53
C ILE A 6 3.95 -1.12 -13.14
N ALA A 7 3.83 -0.65 -14.38
CA ALA A 7 4.92 0.07 -15.06
C ALA A 7 5.50 1.26 -14.25
N PHE A 8 4.65 2.05 -13.58
CA PHE A 8 5.09 3.20 -12.78
C PHE A 8 5.72 2.80 -11.42
N LEU A 9 5.33 1.65 -10.88
CA LEU A 9 5.82 1.18 -9.59
C LEU A 9 7.15 0.43 -9.68
N ALA A 10 7.72 0.21 -10.86
CA ALA A 10 8.98 -0.55 -11.03
C ALA A 10 10.12 0.03 -10.18
N PHE A 11 10.37 1.33 -10.34
CA PHE A 11 11.45 2.02 -9.64
C PHE A 11 11.19 2.18 -8.13
N PRO A 12 9.99 2.63 -7.68
CA PRO A 12 9.67 2.65 -6.25
C PRO A 12 9.75 1.27 -5.58
N SER A 13 9.29 0.21 -6.25
CA SER A 13 9.32 -1.15 -5.69
C SER A 13 10.75 -1.66 -5.54
N PHE A 14 11.62 -1.35 -6.49
CA PHE A 14 13.05 -1.64 -6.42
C PHE A 14 13.71 -0.95 -5.22
N LEU A 15 13.48 0.35 -5.03
CA LEU A 15 14.04 1.11 -3.90
C LEU A 15 13.55 0.59 -2.53
N LEU A 16 12.29 0.19 -2.46
CA LEU A 16 11.69 -0.35 -1.23
C LEU A 16 11.97 -1.84 -1.00
N GLY A 17 12.58 -2.53 -1.97
CA GLY A 17 12.84 -3.97 -1.89
C GLY A 17 11.57 -4.83 -1.83
N VAL A 18 10.47 -4.41 -2.45
CA VAL A 18 9.17 -5.11 -2.44
C VAL A 18 8.75 -5.57 -3.83
N GLN A 19 7.85 -6.55 -3.90
CA GLN A 19 7.28 -6.99 -5.18
C GLN A 19 6.31 -5.95 -5.73
N GLN A 20 6.46 -5.61 -7.01
CA GLN A 20 5.68 -4.59 -7.71
C GLN A 20 4.18 -4.91 -7.75
N GLU A 21 3.83 -6.17 -7.99
CA GLU A 21 2.44 -6.64 -8.02
C GLU A 21 1.78 -6.50 -6.64
N ALA A 22 2.51 -6.87 -5.58
CA ALA A 22 2.05 -6.73 -4.21
C ALA A 22 1.85 -5.25 -3.85
N LEU A 23 2.79 -4.38 -4.23
CA LEU A 23 2.67 -2.94 -4.00
C LEU A 23 1.48 -2.35 -4.75
N CYS A 24 1.28 -2.71 -6.02
CA CYS A 24 0.14 -2.26 -6.79
C CYS A 24 -1.18 -2.72 -6.17
N SER A 25 -1.29 -4.02 -5.85
CA SER A 25 -2.48 -4.58 -5.19
C SER A 25 -2.81 -3.85 -3.89
N LYS A 26 -1.80 -3.57 -3.04
CA LYS A 26 -2.01 -2.84 -1.77
C LYS A 26 -2.43 -1.39 -1.97
N LEU A 27 -1.99 -0.73 -3.03
CA LEU A 27 -2.38 0.65 -3.34
C LEU A 27 -3.76 0.76 -3.99
N THR A 28 -4.21 -0.27 -4.71
CA THR A 28 -5.45 -0.22 -5.51
C THR A 28 -6.57 -1.12 -4.99
N SER A 29 -6.35 -1.91 -3.95
CA SER A 29 -7.36 -2.81 -3.41
C SER A 29 -7.32 -2.85 -1.89
N ARG A 30 -8.48 -3.10 -1.29
CA ARG A 30 -8.59 -3.42 0.13
C ARG A 30 -9.31 -4.75 0.28
N VAL A 31 -8.92 -5.52 1.27
CA VAL A 31 -9.62 -6.75 1.66
C VAL A 31 -10.63 -6.38 2.74
N MET A 32 -11.88 -6.77 2.53
CA MET A 32 -12.94 -6.63 3.52
C MET A 32 -13.29 -8.02 4.04
N ASP A 33 -13.06 -8.23 5.33
CA ASP A 33 -13.47 -9.47 6.00
C ASP A 33 -14.87 -9.26 6.58
N SER A 34 -15.84 -10.01 6.06
CA SER A 34 -17.21 -10.04 6.58
C SER A 34 -17.44 -11.32 7.35
N LYS A 35 -17.98 -11.20 8.56
CA LYS A 35 -18.40 -12.35 9.37
C LYS A 35 -19.92 -12.34 9.48
N TRP A 36 -20.57 -13.34 8.89
CA TRP A 36 -22.01 -13.57 9.02
C TRP A 36 -22.27 -15.03 9.36
N GLY A 37 -23.02 -15.29 10.44
CA GLY A 37 -23.49 -16.64 10.80
C GLY A 37 -22.39 -17.69 10.97
N GLY A 38 -21.23 -17.33 11.53
CA GLY A 38 -20.11 -18.26 11.76
C GLY A 38 -19.23 -18.55 10.53
N ARG A 39 -19.53 -17.96 9.37
CA ARG A 39 -18.67 -17.99 8.18
C ARG A 39 -17.93 -16.67 8.03
N SER A 40 -16.62 -16.75 7.77
CA SER A 40 -15.78 -15.61 7.41
C SER A 40 -15.56 -15.62 5.91
N GLU A 41 -16.00 -14.58 5.22
CA GLU A 41 -15.69 -14.34 3.81
C GLU A 41 -14.75 -13.15 3.69
N SER A 42 -13.71 -13.32 2.88
CA SER A 42 -12.72 -12.29 2.60
C SER A 42 -12.89 -11.84 1.16
N ILE A 43 -13.32 -10.59 0.95
CA ILE A 43 -13.62 -10.05 -0.38
C ILE A 43 -12.61 -8.96 -0.72
N ALA A 44 -11.89 -9.14 -1.82
CA ALA A 44 -11.01 -8.11 -2.37
C ALA A 44 -11.84 -7.08 -3.14
N VAL A 45 -11.82 -5.83 -2.69
CA VAL A 45 -12.53 -4.71 -3.31
C VAL A 45 -11.52 -3.76 -3.94
N THR A 46 -11.70 -3.47 -5.22
CA THR A 46 -10.90 -2.47 -5.94
C THR A 46 -11.28 -1.06 -5.46
N LEU A 47 -10.28 -0.26 -5.12
CA LEU A 47 -10.43 1.12 -4.69
C LEU A 47 -10.74 2.04 -5.88
N ASN A 48 -11.45 3.13 -5.61
CA ASN A 48 -11.59 4.22 -6.58
C ASN A 48 -10.30 5.06 -6.66
N THR A 49 -10.25 6.00 -7.61
CA THR A 49 -9.07 6.84 -7.86
C THR A 49 -8.65 7.68 -6.65
N GLU A 50 -9.60 8.29 -5.95
CA GLU A 50 -9.32 9.11 -4.77
C GLU A 50 -8.80 8.28 -3.60
N GLN A 51 -9.41 7.13 -3.33
CA GLN A 51 -8.99 6.19 -2.29
C GLN A 51 -7.58 5.64 -2.54
N ALA A 52 -7.27 5.31 -3.79
CA ALA A 52 -5.93 4.89 -4.17
C ALA A 52 -4.90 6.03 -3.98
N ALA A 53 -5.27 7.27 -4.31
CA ALA A 53 -4.42 8.44 -4.07
C ALA A 53 -4.18 8.67 -2.57
N PHE A 54 -5.21 8.58 -1.73
CA PHE A 54 -5.07 8.66 -0.28
C PHE A 54 -4.15 7.57 0.27
N THR A 55 -4.26 6.34 -0.23
CA THR A 55 -3.42 5.21 0.20
C THR A 55 -1.95 5.44 -0.15
N ARG A 56 -1.67 5.96 -1.36
CA ARG A 56 -0.32 6.35 -1.79
C ARG A 56 0.27 7.43 -0.87
N ASP A 57 -0.51 8.47 -0.58
CA ASP A 57 -0.03 9.59 0.23
C ASP A 57 0.22 9.17 1.68
N ALA A 58 -0.65 8.29 2.22
CA ALA A 58 -0.47 7.70 3.55
C ALA A 58 0.82 6.86 3.62
N LEU A 59 1.09 6.04 2.60
CA LEU A 59 2.34 5.26 2.51
C LEU A 59 3.57 6.18 2.51
N SER A 60 3.57 7.23 1.69
CA SER A 60 4.68 8.19 1.63
C SER A 60 4.93 8.88 2.97
N LYS A 61 3.87 9.32 3.65
CA LYS A 61 3.97 9.97 4.97
C LYS A 61 4.50 9.00 6.03
N ALA A 62 4.04 7.75 6.02
CA ALA A 62 4.50 6.73 6.97
C ALA A 62 5.99 6.38 6.77
N LEU A 63 6.44 6.26 5.52
CA LEU A 63 7.86 6.03 5.22
C LEU A 63 8.74 7.18 5.70
N TYR A 64 8.35 8.42 5.40
CA TYR A 64 9.08 9.60 5.85
C TYR A 64 9.13 9.69 7.38
N GLY A 65 7.99 9.50 8.06
CA GLY A 65 7.92 9.51 9.52
C GLY A 65 8.87 8.51 10.15
N ARG A 66 8.84 7.24 9.70
CA ARG A 66 9.73 6.19 10.21
C ARG A 66 11.20 6.46 9.94
N LEU A 67 11.53 6.99 8.75
CA LEU A 67 12.91 7.36 8.42
C LEU A 67 13.39 8.50 9.30
N PHE A 68 12.55 9.51 9.52
CA PHE A 68 12.88 10.63 10.38
C PHE A 68 13.09 10.19 11.83
N ASP A 69 12.18 9.39 12.38
CA ASP A 69 12.28 8.85 13.74
C ASP A 69 13.58 8.06 13.92
N TYR A 70 13.92 7.18 12.95
CA TYR A 70 15.18 6.44 12.94
C TYR A 70 16.40 7.37 12.93
N LEU A 71 16.40 8.41 12.09
CA LEU A 71 17.51 9.36 12.01
C LEU A 71 17.68 10.18 13.29
N VAL A 72 16.58 10.48 14.00
CA VAL A 72 16.63 11.18 15.29
C VAL A 72 17.16 10.25 16.38
N GLU A 73 16.68 9.01 16.44
CA GLU A 73 17.13 8.00 17.41
C GLU A 73 18.61 7.66 17.25
N VAL A 74 19.10 7.51 16.02
CA VAL A 74 20.52 7.20 15.76
C VAL A 74 21.45 8.39 16.05
N ARG A 75 20.92 9.62 16.15
CA ARG A 75 21.71 10.84 16.39
C ARG A 75 21.73 11.27 17.87
N LEU A 76 21.01 10.59 18.75
CA LEU A 76 20.99 10.83 20.20
C LEU A 76 21.65 9.66 20.95
#